data_AF-A0A173Z2B1-F1
#
_entry.id   AF-A0A173Z2B1-F1
#
_cell.length_a   1.000
_cell.length_b   1.000
_cell.length_c   1.000
_cell.angle_alpha   90.00
_cell.angle_beta   90.00
_cell.angle_gamma   90.00
#
_symmetry.space_group_name_H-M   'P 1'
#
loop_
_entity.id
_entity.type
_entity.pdbx_description
1 polymer ?
#
loop_
_entity_poly.entity_id
_entity_poly.type
_entity_poly.pdbx_seq_one_letter_code
_entity_poly.pdbx_strand_id
1 'polypeptide(L)'
;MNKNKFSTKYLVEMALLVAIILLMAFTPIGYIKTAGLEITLIVVPVAVGAVTLGPTAGAILGGVFGITSFIQCFGMSQFGALLLGINPFLTFLVCVPTRILMGWLTGLIYHGLRKTKIPSAASVTIASLCCPLLNTTFFMGTLVTLFASTMRESFGMGKVLPFIFAFVGVNGVVEAIVCFVVGTAISMALKKALRYS
;
A
#
# COMPACT_ATOMS: atom_id res chain seq x y z
N MET A 1 20.71 -28.03 -12.22
CA MET A 1 21.11 -27.47 -10.91
C MET A 1 19.95 -26.69 -10.33
N ASN A 2 19.35 -27.23 -9.26
CA ASN A 2 18.23 -26.63 -8.52
C ASN A 2 18.67 -25.30 -7.90
N LYS A 3 18.17 -24.17 -8.42
CA LYS A 3 18.35 -22.86 -7.78
C LYS A 3 17.41 -22.78 -6.59
N ASN A 4 17.91 -23.07 -5.40
CA ASN A 4 17.21 -22.76 -4.16
C ASN A 4 16.86 -21.26 -4.16
N LYS A 5 15.58 -20.93 -4.40
CA LYS A 5 15.05 -19.56 -4.44
C LYS A 5 15.03 -18.86 -3.07
N PHE A 6 15.42 -19.56 -2.00
CA PHE A 6 15.50 -19.03 -0.64
C PHE A 6 16.97 -18.86 -0.22
N SER A 7 17.53 -17.69 -0.47
CA SER A 7 18.80 -17.28 0.11
C SER A 7 18.56 -16.66 1.48
N THR A 8 19.43 -16.93 2.46
CA THR A 8 19.37 -16.31 3.79
C THR A 8 19.27 -14.78 3.71
N LYS A 9 19.91 -14.17 2.70
CA LYS A 9 19.80 -12.73 2.44
C LYS A 9 18.37 -12.28 2.14
N TYR A 10 17.65 -13.00 1.26
CA TYR A 10 16.26 -12.70 0.92
C TYR A 10 15.36 -12.78 2.15
N LEU A 11 15.56 -13.80 3.00
CA LEU A 11 14.79 -13.96 4.23
C LEU A 11 15.03 -12.79 5.20
N VAL A 12 16.29 -12.37 5.36
CA VAL A 12 16.67 -11.26 6.24
C VAL A 12 16.12 -9.92 5.71
N GLU A 13 16.25 -9.65 4.41
CA GLU A 13 15.71 -8.43 3.79
C GLU A 13 14.18 -8.36 3.91
N MET A 14 13.48 -9.48 3.69
CA MET A 14 12.04 -9.59 3.95
C MET A 14 11.71 -9.31 5.42
N ALA A 15 12.41 -9.96 6.35
CA ALA A 15 12.15 -9.81 7.78
C ALA A 15 12.38 -8.36 8.25
N LEU A 16 13.41 -7.68 7.74
CA LEU A 16 13.66 -6.27 8.03
C LEU A 16 12.54 -5.37 7.51
N LEU A 17 12.07 -5.58 6.28
CA LEU A 17 10.96 -4.81 5.72
C LEU A 17 9.65 -5.08 6.48
N VAL A 18 9.38 -6.32 6.88
CA VAL A 18 8.25 -6.67 7.75
C VAL A 18 8.37 -5.94 9.09
N ALA A 19 9.53 -5.94 9.73
CA ALA A 19 9.75 -5.25 10.99
C ALA A 19 9.51 -3.74 10.87
N ILE A 20 9.97 -3.12 9.77
CA ILE A 20 9.71 -1.71 9.48
C ILE A 20 8.20 -1.46 9.30
N ILE A 21 7.51 -2.32 8.53
CA ILE A 21 6.05 -2.22 8.34
C ILE A 21 5.32 -2.31 9.68
N LEU A 22 5.68 -3.27 10.54
CA LEU A 22 5.06 -3.42 11.87
C LEU A 22 5.32 -2.19 12.74
N LEU A 23 6.55 -1.69 12.79
CA LEU A 23 6.90 -0.49 13.55
C LEU A 23 6.10 0.70 13.04
N MET A 24 6.06 0.94 11.72
CA MET A 24 5.26 2.00 11.13
C MET A 24 3.77 1.81 11.39
N ALA A 25 3.26 0.57 11.37
CA ALA A 25 1.85 0.30 11.55
C ALA A 25 1.34 0.60 12.97
N PHE A 26 2.18 0.38 13.98
CA PHE A 26 1.84 0.65 15.38
C PHE A 26 2.37 2.00 15.89
N THR A 27 2.96 2.81 15.01
CA THR A 27 3.39 4.18 15.34
C THR A 27 2.65 5.21 14.50
N PRO A 28 2.56 6.47 14.96
CA PRO A 28 1.96 7.56 14.17
C PRO A 28 2.70 7.85 12.85
N ILE A 29 3.88 7.25 12.65
CA ILE A 29 4.73 7.45 11.48
C ILE A 29 4.16 6.71 10.27
N GLY A 30 3.47 5.57 10.45
CA GLY A 30 2.90 4.83 9.31
C GLY A 30 1.62 5.45 8.75
N TYR A 31 0.88 6.18 9.58
CA TYR A 31 -0.39 6.81 9.23
C TYR A 31 -0.38 8.27 9.66
N ILE A 32 -0.11 9.17 8.72
CA ILE A 32 -0.22 10.60 9.00
C ILE A 32 -1.70 10.97 8.95
N LYS A 33 -2.29 11.12 10.14
CA LYS A 33 -3.69 11.51 10.30
C LYS A 33 -3.82 13.03 10.18
N THR A 34 -4.37 13.48 9.06
CA THR A 34 -4.82 14.86 8.88
C THR A 34 -6.32 14.94 9.12
N ALA A 35 -6.90 16.14 9.18
CA ALA A 35 -8.31 16.36 9.53
C ALA A 35 -9.28 15.63 8.58
N GLY A 36 -9.61 14.38 8.93
CA GLY A 36 -10.46 13.47 8.16
C GLY A 36 -9.74 12.53 7.18
N LEU A 37 -8.43 12.63 6.97
CA LEU A 37 -7.68 11.80 5.99
C LEU A 37 -6.51 11.07 6.65
N GLU A 38 -6.38 9.77 6.43
CA GLU A 38 -5.25 8.96 6.92
C GLU A 38 -4.30 8.66 5.75
N ILE A 39 -3.16 9.37 5.68
CA ILE A 39 -2.15 9.17 4.63
C ILE A 39 -1.29 7.98 5.01
N THR A 40 -1.23 6.95 4.15
CA THR A 40 -0.51 5.71 4.44
C THR A 40 0.93 5.73 3.93
N LEU A 41 1.91 5.91 4.82
CA LEU A 41 3.34 5.85 4.49
C LEU A 41 3.87 4.42 4.36
N ILE A 42 3.14 3.44 4.88
CA ILE A 42 3.52 2.01 4.87
C ILE A 42 3.58 1.44 3.44
N VAL A 43 2.94 2.09 2.47
CA VAL A 43 3.07 1.74 1.05
C VAL A 43 4.53 1.83 0.56
N VAL A 44 5.37 2.66 1.20
CA VAL A 44 6.76 2.85 0.78
C VAL A 44 7.62 1.60 1.03
N PRO A 45 7.73 1.03 2.25
CA PRO A 45 8.47 -0.22 2.45
C PRO A 45 7.88 -1.40 1.65
N VAL A 46 6.56 -1.42 1.41
CA VAL A 46 5.93 -2.42 0.53
C VAL A 46 6.40 -2.24 -0.92
N ALA A 47 6.40 -1.02 -1.45
CA ALA A 47 6.89 -0.69 -2.79
C ALA A 47 8.37 -1.05 -2.96
N VAL A 48 9.19 -0.69 -1.98
CA VAL A 48 10.63 -1.02 -1.96
C VAL A 48 10.81 -2.53 -2.03
N GLY A 49 10.15 -3.31 -1.17
CA GLY A 49 10.27 -4.76 -1.22
C GLY A 49 9.71 -5.39 -2.50
N ALA A 50 8.63 -4.85 -3.06
CA ALA A 50 8.08 -5.31 -4.33
C ALA A 50 9.05 -5.08 -5.50
N VAL A 51 9.80 -3.98 -5.48
CA VAL A 51 10.80 -3.60 -6.49
C VAL A 51 12.12 -4.37 -6.32
N THR A 52 12.61 -4.52 -5.09
CA THR A 52 13.93 -5.12 -4.82
C THR A 52 13.89 -6.64 -4.74
N LEU A 53 12.86 -7.20 -4.10
CA LEU A 53 12.72 -8.64 -3.82
C LEU A 53 11.72 -9.33 -4.77
N GLY A 54 10.89 -8.53 -5.45
CA GLY A 54 10.00 -8.98 -6.53
C GLY A 54 8.51 -9.09 -6.14
N PRO A 55 7.64 -9.52 -7.08
CA PRO A 55 6.19 -9.52 -6.89
C PRO A 55 5.70 -10.35 -5.71
N THR A 56 6.34 -11.49 -5.44
CA THR A 56 5.98 -12.35 -4.30
C THR A 56 6.28 -11.69 -2.96
N ALA A 57 7.41 -11.00 -2.86
CA ALA A 57 7.75 -10.20 -1.68
C ALA A 57 6.76 -9.06 -1.49
N GLY A 58 6.42 -8.35 -2.57
CA GLY A 58 5.38 -7.30 -2.56
C GLY A 58 4.02 -7.82 -2.06
N ALA A 59 3.59 -9.00 -2.49
CA ALA A 59 2.36 -9.63 -2.03
C ALA A 59 2.39 -9.94 -0.51
N ILE A 60 3.50 -10.48 -0.01
CA ILE A 60 3.67 -10.82 1.41
C ILE A 60 3.70 -9.55 2.27
N LEU A 61 4.50 -8.55 1.87
CA LEU A 61 4.59 -7.27 2.59
C LEU A 61 3.26 -6.51 2.56
N GLY A 62 2.57 -6.53 1.42
CA GLY A 62 1.20 -6.03 1.29
C GLY A 62 0.22 -6.79 2.20
N GLY A 63 0.37 -8.11 2.36
CA GLY A 63 -0.41 -8.90 3.30
C GLY A 63 -0.20 -8.49 4.76
N VAL A 64 1.05 -8.31 5.17
CA VAL A 64 1.38 -7.82 6.53
C VAL A 64 0.77 -6.44 6.77
N PHE A 65 0.90 -5.54 5.79
CA PHE A 65 0.27 -4.21 5.85
C PHE A 65 -1.27 -4.30 5.92
N GLY A 66 -1.88 -5.20 5.14
CA GLY A 66 -3.32 -5.44 5.19
C GLY A 66 -3.80 -5.94 6.55
N ILE A 67 -3.11 -6.92 7.12
CA ILE A 67 -3.44 -7.49 8.44
C ILE A 67 -3.32 -6.43 9.53
N THR A 68 -2.22 -5.68 9.53
CA THR A 68 -2.02 -4.59 10.50
C THR A 68 -3.03 -3.45 10.33
N SER A 69 -3.45 -3.14 9.10
CA SER A 69 -4.53 -2.19 8.84
C SER A 69 -5.87 -2.70 9.38
N PHE A 70 -6.16 -4.00 9.24
CA PHE A 70 -7.36 -4.60 9.81
C PHE A 70 -7.33 -4.58 11.35
N ILE A 71 -6.19 -4.88 11.98
CA ILE A 71 -6.03 -4.77 13.44
C ILE A 71 -6.29 -3.33 13.92
N GLN A 72 -5.86 -2.32 13.17
CA GLN A 72 -6.14 -0.94 13.52
C GLN A 72 -7.62 -0.55 13.43
N CYS A 73 -8.43 -1.29 12.68
CA CYS A 73 -9.87 -1.09 12.66
C CYS A 73 -10.54 -1.43 14.00
N PHE A 74 -9.86 -2.11 14.93
CA PHE A 74 -10.37 -2.40 16.28
C PHE A 74 -10.17 -1.23 17.27
N GLY A 75 -10.31 0.02 16.80
CA GLY A 75 -10.34 1.21 17.65
C GLY A 75 -9.12 2.13 17.57
N MET A 76 -8.08 1.79 16.79
CA MET A 76 -6.96 2.71 16.54
C MET A 76 -7.21 3.67 15.37
N SER A 77 -7.98 3.26 14.36
CA SER A 77 -8.48 4.12 13.28
C SER A 77 -9.97 4.39 13.49
N GLN A 78 -10.34 5.68 13.54
CA GLN A 78 -11.75 6.07 13.65
C GLN A 78 -12.56 5.60 12.44
N PHE A 79 -11.97 5.72 11.25
CA PHE A 79 -12.59 5.25 10.01
C PHE A 79 -12.69 3.72 9.96
N GLY A 80 -11.61 3.03 10.33
CA GLY A 80 -11.59 1.57 10.42
C GLY A 80 -12.62 1.02 11.42
N ALA A 81 -12.77 1.66 12.58
CA ALA A 81 -13.75 1.28 13.59
C ALA A 81 -15.20 1.43 13.11
N LEU A 82 -15.49 2.46 12.32
CA LEU A 82 -16.81 2.61 11.69
C LEU A 82 -17.10 1.47 10.71
N LEU A 83 -16.14 1.13 9.84
CA LEU A 83 -16.31 0.01 8.90
C LEU A 83 -16.50 -1.32 9.63
N LEU A 84 -15.71 -1.55 10.67
CA LEU A 84 -15.75 -2.78 11.47
C LEU A 84 -17.07 -2.91 12.23
N GLY A 85 -17.63 -1.79 12.72
CA GLY A 85 -18.95 -1.75 13.34
C GLY A 85 -20.11 -2.07 12.39
N ILE A 86 -19.93 -1.85 11.08
CA ILE A 86 -20.92 -2.22 10.05
C ILE A 86 -20.81 -3.71 9.73
N ASN A 87 -19.63 -4.15 9.28
CA ASN A 87 -19.42 -5.56 8.93
C ASN A 87 -17.93 -5.94 8.99
N PRO A 88 -17.51 -6.70 10.01
CA PRO A 88 -16.10 -7.10 10.19
C PRO A 88 -15.52 -7.89 9.01
N PHE A 89 -16.32 -8.74 8.37
CA PHE A 89 -15.87 -9.55 7.23
C PHE A 89 -15.62 -8.69 6.00
N LEU A 90 -16.50 -7.74 5.70
CA LEU A 90 -16.29 -6.80 4.60
C LEU A 90 -15.11 -5.88 4.89
N THR A 91 -14.90 -5.44 6.12
CA THR A 91 -13.71 -4.66 6.51
C THR A 91 -12.42 -5.45 6.28
N PHE A 92 -12.40 -6.74 6.62
CA PHE A 92 -11.27 -7.61 6.32
C PHE A 92 -11.01 -7.70 4.81
N LEU A 93 -12.06 -7.90 4.01
CA LEU A 93 -11.97 -8.04 2.56
C LEU A 93 -11.57 -6.74 1.86
N VAL A 94 -11.95 -5.60 2.44
CA VAL A 94 -11.50 -4.29 2.01
C VAL A 94 -10.04 -4.07 2.40
N CYS A 95 -9.55 -4.56 3.54
CA CYS A 95 -8.20 -4.26 4.06
C CYS A 95 -7.10 -5.22 3.58
N VAL A 96 -7.32 -6.54 3.63
CA VAL A 96 -6.24 -7.52 3.42
C VAL A 96 -6.03 -7.85 1.94
N PRO A 97 -7.03 -8.32 1.19
CA PRO A 97 -6.87 -8.69 -0.22
C PRO A 97 -6.39 -7.55 -1.12
N THR A 98 -6.94 -6.35 -0.94
CA THR A 98 -6.59 -5.17 -1.75
C THR A 98 -5.13 -4.76 -1.56
N ARG A 99 -4.56 -4.92 -0.35
CA ARG A 99 -3.16 -4.59 -0.06
C ARG A 99 -2.20 -5.64 -0.60
N ILE A 100 -2.58 -6.92 -0.51
CA ILE A 100 -1.86 -8.01 -1.17
C ILE A 100 -1.80 -7.76 -2.68
N LEU A 101 -2.95 -7.45 -3.30
CA LEU A 101 -3.06 -7.20 -4.72
C LEU A 101 -2.22 -5.99 -5.16
N MET A 102 -2.29 -4.89 -4.40
CA MET A 102 -1.48 -3.70 -4.64
C MET A 102 0.03 -3.98 -4.59
N GLY A 103 0.51 -4.66 -3.54
CA GLY A 103 1.93 -5.00 -3.41
C GLY A 103 2.41 -5.95 -4.50
N TRP A 104 1.60 -6.94 -4.85
CA TRP A 104 1.88 -7.87 -5.96
C TRP A 104 1.96 -7.15 -7.31
N LEU A 105 0.97 -6.32 -7.64
CA LEU A 105 0.91 -5.57 -8.89
C LEU A 105 2.05 -4.56 -9.01
N THR A 106 2.45 -3.93 -7.90
CA THR A 106 3.59 -3.02 -7.89
C THR A 106 4.88 -3.72 -8.34
N GLY A 107 5.12 -4.93 -7.83
CA GLY A 107 6.26 -5.75 -8.25
C GLY A 107 6.14 -6.21 -9.71
N LEU A 108 4.92 -6.53 -10.16
CA LEU A 108 4.67 -6.92 -11.55
C LEU A 108 4.91 -5.76 -12.52
N ILE A 109 4.46 -4.55 -12.18
CA ILE A 109 4.69 -3.31 -12.94
C ILE A 109 6.19 -3.06 -13.06
N TYR A 110 6.93 -3.13 -11.96
CA TYR A 110 8.38 -2.96 -11.99
C TYR A 110 9.06 -3.99 -12.91
N HIS A 111 8.70 -5.26 -12.77
CA HIS A 111 9.29 -6.32 -13.57
C HIS A 111 8.92 -6.22 -15.06
N GLY A 112 7.70 -5.76 -15.37
CA GLY A 112 7.26 -5.43 -16.73
C GLY A 112 8.04 -4.25 -17.32
N LEU A 113 8.20 -3.16 -16.56
CA LEU A 113 8.99 -2.00 -16.97
C LEU A 113 10.46 -2.36 -17.22
N ARG A 114 11.03 -3.26 -16.42
CA ARG A 114 12.41 -3.76 -16.62
C ARG A 114 12.62 -4.56 -17.90
N LYS A 115 11.55 -5.06 -18.54
CA LYS A 115 11.62 -5.69 -19.87
C LYS A 115 11.59 -4.68 -21.02
N THR A 116 11.34 -3.40 -20.72
CA THR A 116 11.32 -2.33 -21.72
C THR A 116 12.66 -1.59 -21.77
N LYS A 117 12.81 -0.62 -22.69
CA LYS A 117 14.01 0.24 -22.80
C LYS A 117 14.10 1.34 -21.73
N ILE A 118 13.23 1.32 -20.72
CA ILE A 118 13.19 2.36 -19.68
C ILE A 118 14.37 2.19 -18.72
N PRO A 119 15.09 3.27 -18.36
CA PRO A 119 16.20 3.20 -17.43
C PRO A 119 15.76 2.75 -16.04
N SER A 120 16.63 1.99 -15.36
CA SER A 120 16.32 1.38 -14.05
C SER A 120 15.77 2.35 -13.02
N ALA A 121 16.31 3.57 -12.96
CA ALA A 121 15.86 4.58 -12.01
C ALA A 121 14.42 5.02 -12.30
N ALA A 122 14.07 5.21 -13.57
CA ALA A 122 12.71 5.55 -13.97
C ALA A 122 11.73 4.40 -13.71
N SER A 123 12.13 3.14 -13.93
CA SER A 123 11.28 1.98 -13.61
C SER A 123 10.95 1.89 -12.12
N VAL A 124 11.93 2.20 -11.25
CA VAL A 124 11.73 2.23 -9.79
C VAL A 124 10.80 3.36 -9.39
N THR A 125 10.99 4.57 -9.94
CA THR A 125 10.12 5.72 -9.66
C THR A 125 8.69 5.45 -10.11
N ILE A 126 8.48 4.93 -11.31
CA ILE A 126 7.14 4.63 -11.83
C ILE A 126 6.47 3.56 -10.97
N ALA A 127 7.16 2.46 -10.62
CA ALA A 127 6.59 1.43 -9.75
C ALA A 127 6.25 1.97 -8.36
N SER A 128 7.12 2.80 -7.79
CA SER A 128 6.91 3.43 -6.49
C SER A 128 5.73 4.41 -6.50
N LEU A 129 5.49 5.11 -7.61
CA LEU A 129 4.31 5.95 -7.82
C LEU A 129 3.02 5.12 -8.02
N CYS A 130 3.10 4.00 -8.72
CA CYS A 130 1.96 3.12 -8.93
C CYS A 130 1.47 2.49 -7.62
N CYS A 131 2.36 2.22 -6.66
CA CYS A 131 2.02 1.59 -5.40
C CYS A 131 0.91 2.30 -4.58
N PRO A 132 1.03 3.59 -4.20
CA PRO A 132 -0.02 4.34 -3.50
C PRO A 132 -1.28 4.51 -4.36
N LEU A 133 -1.13 4.72 -5.67
CA LEU A 133 -2.27 4.87 -6.58
C LEU A 133 -3.11 3.59 -6.61
N LEU A 134 -2.47 2.43 -6.72
CA LEU A 134 -3.14 1.14 -6.64
C LEU A 134 -3.75 0.90 -5.25
N ASN A 135 -3.10 1.35 -4.18
CA ASN A 135 -3.64 1.24 -2.82
C ASN A 135 -4.96 1.98 -2.71
N THR A 136 -4.94 3.29 -2.97
CA THR A 136 -6.13 4.15 -2.93
C THR A 136 -7.23 3.63 -3.85
N THR A 137 -6.86 3.22 -5.08
CA THR A 137 -7.83 2.70 -6.06
C THR A 137 -8.50 1.42 -5.59
N PHE A 138 -7.74 0.42 -5.11
CA PHE A 138 -8.33 -0.84 -4.66
C PHE A 138 -9.06 -0.70 -3.34
N PHE A 139 -8.47 0.00 -2.35
CA PHE A 139 -9.12 0.21 -1.06
C PHE A 139 -10.45 0.90 -1.23
N MET A 140 -10.47 2.06 -1.91
CA MET A 140 -11.72 2.77 -2.07
C MET A 140 -12.65 2.08 -3.06
N GLY A 141 -12.13 1.53 -4.16
CA GLY A 141 -12.95 0.77 -5.12
C GLY A 141 -13.71 -0.36 -4.44
N THR A 142 -13.05 -1.15 -3.60
CA THR A 142 -13.68 -2.24 -2.84
C THR A 142 -14.57 -1.72 -1.71
N LEU A 143 -14.21 -0.61 -1.07
CA LEU A 143 -15.06 0.03 -0.06
C LEU A 143 -16.40 0.47 -0.66
N VAL A 144 -16.36 1.09 -1.84
CA VAL A 144 -17.57 1.58 -2.52
C VAL A 144 -18.44 0.43 -2.98
N THR A 145 -17.87 -0.64 -3.54
CA THR A 145 -18.67 -1.76 -4.02
C THR A 145 -19.30 -2.55 -2.87
N LEU A 146 -18.60 -2.73 -1.76
CA LEU A 146 -19.07 -3.57 -0.64
C LEU A 146 -19.89 -2.80 0.40
N PHE A 147 -19.60 -1.51 0.61
CA PHE A 147 -20.31 -0.66 1.58
C PHE A 147 -21.23 0.38 0.91
N ALA A 148 -21.56 0.22 -0.39
CA ALA A 148 -22.46 1.11 -1.12
C ALA A 148 -23.81 1.34 -0.42
N SER A 149 -24.42 0.28 0.11
CA SER A 149 -25.72 0.35 0.80
C SER A 149 -25.64 1.22 2.06
N THR A 150 -24.65 0.98 2.91
CA THR A 150 -24.45 1.72 4.16
C THR A 150 -24.03 3.16 3.93
N MET A 151 -23.22 3.41 2.90
CA MET A 151 -22.85 4.77 2.49
C MET A 151 -24.05 5.54 1.93
N ARG A 152 -24.98 4.88 1.24
CA ARG A 152 -26.22 5.51 0.75
C ARG A 152 -27.15 5.92 1.88
N GLU A 153 -27.26 5.13 2.94
CA GLU A 153 -28.02 5.50 4.15
C GLU A 153 -27.36 6.63 4.95
N SER A 154 -26.03 6.62 5.06
CA SER A 154 -25.30 7.58 5.90
C SER A 154 -25.04 8.94 5.21
N PHE A 155 -24.81 8.96 3.89
CA PHE A 155 -24.44 10.18 3.15
C PHE A 155 -25.50 10.65 2.14
N GLY A 156 -26.54 9.85 1.89
CA GLY A 156 -27.60 10.14 0.92
C GLY A 156 -27.23 9.77 -0.52
N MET A 157 -28.21 9.24 -1.26
CA MET A 157 -28.05 8.55 -2.56
C MET A 157 -27.35 9.36 -3.66
N GLY A 158 -27.40 10.70 -3.60
CA GLY A 158 -26.78 11.61 -4.58
C GLY A 158 -25.39 12.14 -4.23
N LYS A 159 -24.90 11.96 -3.00
CA LYS A 159 -23.62 12.54 -2.54
C LYS A 159 -22.48 11.54 -2.34
N VAL A 160 -22.78 10.24 -2.39
CA VAL A 160 -21.79 9.17 -2.23
C VAL A 160 -20.70 9.25 -3.30
N LEU A 161 -21.07 9.32 -4.59
CA LEU A 161 -20.10 9.40 -5.70
C LEU A 161 -19.21 10.65 -5.64
N PRO A 162 -19.74 11.88 -5.48
CA PRO A 162 -18.91 13.08 -5.32
C PRO A 162 -18.00 13.05 -4.09
N PHE A 163 -18.49 12.52 -2.96
CA PHE A 163 -17.70 12.35 -1.75
C PHE A 163 -16.53 11.39 -1.98
N ILE A 164 -16.79 10.25 -2.61
CA ILE A 164 -15.75 9.30 -3.00
C ILE A 164 -14.75 9.96 -3.94
N PHE A 165 -15.18 10.61 -5.01
CA PHE A 165 -14.25 11.24 -5.96
C PHE A 165 -13.40 12.35 -5.32
N ALA A 166 -13.99 13.16 -4.43
CA ALA A 166 -13.24 14.17 -3.69
C ALA A 166 -12.24 13.53 -2.71
N PHE A 167 -12.67 12.55 -1.94
CA PHE A 167 -11.85 11.93 -0.90
C PHE A 167 -10.76 11.00 -1.49
N VAL A 168 -11.08 10.27 -2.56
CA VAL A 168 -10.12 9.47 -3.35
C VAL A 168 -9.18 10.36 -4.12
N GLY A 169 -9.69 11.43 -4.76
CA GLY A 169 -8.87 12.36 -5.51
C GLY A 169 -7.84 13.02 -4.60
N VAL A 170 -8.28 13.55 -3.46
CA VAL A 170 -7.38 14.21 -2.51
C VAL A 170 -6.41 13.21 -1.87
N ASN A 171 -6.88 12.05 -1.38
CA ASN A 171 -5.97 11.03 -0.81
C ASN A 171 -5.00 10.49 -1.85
N GLY A 172 -5.49 10.15 -3.04
CA GLY A 172 -4.67 9.60 -4.11
C GLY A 172 -3.59 10.58 -4.58
N VAL A 173 -3.92 11.87 -4.68
CA VAL A 173 -2.93 12.91 -5.02
C VAL A 173 -1.92 13.09 -3.89
N VAL A 174 -2.38 13.20 -2.64
CA VAL A 174 -1.48 13.40 -1.49
C VAL A 174 -0.56 12.18 -1.30
N GLU A 175 -1.09 10.96 -1.32
CA GLU A 175 -0.29 9.74 -1.24
C GLU A 175 0.68 9.62 -2.41
N ALA A 176 0.27 9.98 -3.63
CA ALA A 176 1.17 9.98 -4.79
C ALA A 176 2.32 10.98 -4.63
N ILE A 177 2.06 12.20 -4.14
CA ILE A 177 3.11 13.20 -3.89
C ILE A 177 4.07 12.70 -2.81
N VAL A 178 3.54 12.21 -1.69
CA VAL A 178 4.36 11.75 -0.58
C VAL A 178 5.18 10.52 -0.99
N CYS A 179 4.59 9.55 -1.68
CA CYS A 179 5.32 8.40 -2.18
C CYS A 179 6.30 8.77 -3.30
N PHE A 180 6.01 9.80 -4.10
CA PHE A 180 6.99 10.33 -5.05
C PHE A 180 8.23 10.83 -4.30
N VAL A 181 8.05 11.73 -3.34
CA VAL A 181 9.17 12.36 -2.60
C VAL A 181 9.91 11.32 -1.75
N VAL A 182 9.17 10.60 -0.90
CA VAL A 182 9.74 9.64 0.05
C VAL A 182 10.21 8.38 -0.67
N GLY A 183 9.43 7.85 -1.60
CA GLY A 183 9.77 6.65 -2.36
C GLY A 183 10.97 6.85 -3.28
N THR A 184 11.12 8.02 -3.93
CA THR A 184 12.35 8.33 -4.69
C THR A 184 13.54 8.55 -3.78
N ALA A 185 13.40 9.30 -2.68
CA ALA A 185 14.48 9.52 -1.71
C ALA A 185 14.98 8.20 -1.11
N ILE A 186 14.06 7.33 -0.65
CA ILE A 186 14.39 6.03 -0.09
C ILE A 186 14.97 5.11 -1.16
N SER A 187 14.42 5.07 -2.37
CA SER A 187 14.97 4.25 -3.46
C SER A 187 16.38 4.66 -3.85
N MET A 188 16.68 5.96 -3.90
CA MET A 188 18.02 6.47 -4.16
C MET A 188 18.98 6.17 -3.00
N ALA A 189 18.53 6.34 -1.76
CA ALA A 189 19.31 6.00 -0.57
C ALA A 189 19.62 4.50 -0.52
N LEU A 190 18.64 3.63 -0.80
CA LEU A 190 18.83 2.19 -0.86
C LEU A 190 19.80 1.80 -1.98
N LYS A 191 19.67 2.40 -3.18
CA LYS A 191 20.58 2.12 -4.30
C LYS A 191 22.04 2.45 -3.94
N LYS A 192 22.26 3.57 -3.23
CA LYS A 192 23.57 3.99 -2.77
C LYS A 192 24.11 3.10 -1.63
N ALA A 193 23.25 2.74 -0.67
CA ALA A 193 23.62 1.93 0.49
C ALA A 193 23.88 0.46 0.13
N LEU A 194 23.07 -0.13 -0.75
CA LEU A 194 23.12 -1.55 -1.10
C LEU A 194 23.97 -1.85 -2.35
N ARG A 195 24.57 -0.84 -3.01
CA ARG A 195 25.37 -0.99 -4.25
C ARG A 195 24.68 -1.85 -5.34
N TYR A 196 23.37 -1.68 -5.52
CA TYR A 196 22.66 -2.35 -6.60
C TYR A 196 22.96 -1.62 -7.92
N SER A 197 23.80 -2.22 -8.79
CA SER A 197 24.12 -1.77 -10.15
C SER A 197 22.92 -1.92 -11.08
#